data_AF-Q479D0-F1
#
_entry.id   AF-Q479D0-F1
#
_cell.length_a   1.000
_cell.length_b   1.000
_cell.length_c   1.000
_cell.angle_alpha   90.00
_cell.angle_beta   90.00
_cell.angle_gamma   90.00
#
_symmetry.space_group_name_H-M   'P 1'
#
loop_
_entity.id
_entity.type
_entity.pdbx_description
1 polymer ?
#
loop_
_entity_poly.entity_id
_entity_poly.type
_entity_poly.pdbx_seq_one_letter_code
_entity_poly.pdbx_strand_id
1 'polypeptide(L)'
;MANRTDRQQAILQAADEYLLIILNKLKNEKGVHADTAIAAASRMAGTFLLRSFNLPIGDIKPGTAVLSDVANEKGPFLISLLGSTLSQIGVPIDGKSLADAQDEKGEPPHLTVNETQALLEVSLNNVKDKFQLTLEESAHAAAVTAALLIRQCSGVIDPNVAFNIAAYGFVEGSKTAPATLTQELAVKKPWYKPW
;
A
#
# COMPACT_ATOMS: atom_id res chain seq x y z
N MET A 1 -25.48 -12.58 -6.71
CA MET A 1 -24.31 -12.10 -7.47
C MET A 1 -24.40 -10.59 -7.51
N ALA A 2 -23.52 -9.87 -6.80
CA ALA A 2 -23.47 -8.41 -6.91
C ALA A 2 -23.09 -8.01 -8.35
N ASN A 3 -23.63 -6.91 -8.86
CA ASN A 3 -23.31 -6.43 -10.20
C ASN A 3 -21.84 -5.99 -10.25
N ARG A 4 -21.16 -6.17 -11.40
CA ARG A 4 -19.76 -5.78 -11.59
C ARG A 4 -19.52 -4.30 -11.23
N THR A 5 -20.49 -3.46 -11.55
CA THR A 5 -20.48 -2.02 -11.21
C THR A 5 -20.51 -1.79 -9.69
N ASP A 6 -21.33 -2.55 -8.96
CA ASP A 6 -21.45 -2.42 -7.49
C ASP A 6 -20.13 -2.81 -6.80
N ARG A 7 -19.47 -3.88 -7.27
CA ARG A 7 -18.16 -4.29 -6.74
C ARG A 7 -17.09 -3.25 -7.00
N GLN A 8 -17.06 -2.69 -8.21
CA GLN A 8 -16.11 -1.64 -8.55
C GLN A 8 -16.34 -0.38 -7.69
N GLN A 9 -17.60 -0.01 -7.45
CA GLN A 9 -17.93 1.10 -6.57
C GLN A 9 -17.48 0.83 -5.12
N ALA A 10 -17.66 -0.38 -4.60
CA ALA A 10 -17.20 -0.76 -3.27
C ALA A 10 -15.67 -0.67 -3.12
N ILE A 11 -14.91 -1.06 -4.15
CA ILE A 11 -13.44 -0.92 -4.18
C ILE A 11 -13.04 0.56 -4.09
N LEU A 12 -13.70 1.43 -4.84
CA LEU A 12 -13.41 2.88 -4.82
C LEU A 12 -13.75 3.51 -3.46
N GLN A 13 -14.90 3.16 -2.88
CA GLN A 13 -15.29 3.64 -1.54
C GLN A 13 -14.33 3.14 -0.44
N ALA A 14 -13.89 1.89 -0.53
CA ALA A 14 -12.87 1.37 0.39
C ALA A 14 -11.52 2.08 0.19
N ALA A 15 -11.14 2.42 -1.04
CA ALA A 15 -9.89 3.13 -1.32
C ALA A 15 -9.88 4.55 -0.68
N ASP A 16 -11.02 5.24 -0.67
CA ASP A 16 -11.18 6.53 0.02
C ASP A 16 -11.06 6.37 1.54
N GLU A 17 -11.66 5.33 2.13
CA GLU A 17 -11.52 5.06 3.57
C GLU A 17 -10.10 4.64 3.95
N TYR A 18 -9.44 3.84 3.11
CA TYR A 18 -8.02 3.48 3.26
C TYR A 18 -7.13 4.73 3.22
N LEU A 19 -7.38 5.65 2.28
CA LEU A 19 -6.67 6.92 2.20
C LEU A 19 -6.75 7.69 3.51
N LEU A 20 -7.96 7.87 4.05
CA LEU A 20 -8.18 8.58 5.31
C LEU A 20 -7.48 7.88 6.49
N ILE A 21 -7.56 6.55 6.58
CA ILE A 21 -6.89 5.78 7.64
C ILE A 21 -5.37 5.97 7.57
N ILE A 22 -4.79 5.84 6.38
CA ILE A 22 -3.33 5.96 6.18
C ILE A 22 -2.86 7.36 6.54
N LEU A 23 -3.53 8.40 6.03
CA LEU A 23 -3.20 9.79 6.35
C LEU A 23 -3.30 10.04 7.87
N ASN A 24 -4.37 9.56 8.52
CA ASN A 24 -4.55 9.76 9.96
C ASN A 24 -3.50 9.01 10.80
N LYS A 25 -3.16 7.77 10.45
CA LYS A 25 -2.18 6.99 11.20
C LYS A 25 -0.72 7.44 10.99
N LEU A 26 -0.41 8.06 9.86
CA LEU A 26 0.94 8.54 9.53
C LEU A 26 1.16 10.03 9.86
N LYS A 27 0.10 10.78 10.17
CA LYS A 27 0.20 12.20 10.49
C LYS A 27 0.95 12.41 11.81
N ASN A 28 1.94 13.29 11.77
CA ASN A 28 2.62 13.81 12.95
C ASN A 28 2.55 15.35 12.97
N GLU A 29 3.31 15.98 13.87
CA GLU A 29 3.36 17.44 14.03
C GLU A 29 3.77 18.19 12.75
N LYS A 30 4.55 17.54 11.88
CA LYS A 30 5.03 18.07 10.59
C LYS A 30 4.13 17.69 9.41
N GLY A 31 3.00 17.03 9.66
CA GLY A 31 2.11 16.52 8.62
C GLY A 31 2.38 15.05 8.27
N VAL A 32 2.15 14.68 7.01
CA VAL A 32 2.35 13.31 6.51
C VAL A 32 3.53 13.31 5.54
N HIS A 33 4.48 12.41 5.76
CA HIS A 33 5.59 12.20 4.83
C HIS A 33 5.10 11.47 3.57
N ALA A 34 5.20 12.11 2.40
CA ALA A 34 4.60 11.64 1.16
C ALA A 34 5.09 10.24 0.77
N ASP A 35 6.41 10.05 0.71
CA ASP A 35 7.08 8.80 0.34
C ASP A 35 6.66 7.66 1.28
N THR A 36 6.56 7.94 2.59
CA THR A 36 6.08 6.96 3.57
C THR A 36 4.63 6.58 3.34
N ALA A 37 3.74 7.54 3.05
CA ALA A 37 2.33 7.25 2.81
C ALA A 37 2.12 6.42 1.53
N ILE A 38 2.82 6.77 0.45
CA ILE A 38 2.76 6.05 -0.82
C ILE A 38 3.32 4.62 -0.66
N ALA A 39 4.47 4.48 -0.01
CA ALA A 39 5.06 3.18 0.30
C ALA A 39 4.13 2.35 1.21
N ALA A 40 3.47 2.98 2.19
CA ALA A 40 2.57 2.29 3.10
C ALA A 40 1.34 1.72 2.39
N ALA A 41 0.68 2.52 1.56
CA ALA A 41 -0.48 2.06 0.77
C ALA A 41 -0.10 0.93 -0.19
N SER A 42 1.02 1.08 -0.90
CA SER A 42 1.50 0.06 -1.86
C SER A 42 1.93 -1.25 -1.18
N ARG A 43 2.64 -1.18 -0.05
CA ARG A 43 2.96 -2.37 0.76
C ARG A 43 1.72 -3.09 1.27
N MET A 44 0.68 -2.36 1.66
CA MET A 44 -0.60 -2.98 2.04
C MET A 44 -1.31 -3.62 0.86
N ALA A 45 -1.27 -3.02 -0.33
CA ALA A 45 -1.78 -3.67 -1.54
C ALA A 45 -1.05 -4.98 -1.84
N GLY A 46 0.28 -4.98 -1.78
CA GLY A 46 1.08 -6.19 -1.93
C GLY A 46 0.78 -7.23 -0.84
N THR A 47 0.63 -6.81 0.42
CA THR A 47 0.33 -7.69 1.56
C THR A 47 -1.02 -8.38 1.38
N PHE A 48 -2.07 -7.64 1.02
CA PHE A 48 -3.38 -8.22 0.74
C PHE A 48 -3.34 -9.19 -0.44
N LEU A 49 -2.58 -8.87 -1.48
CA LEU A 49 -2.38 -9.76 -2.62
C LEU A 49 -1.68 -11.06 -2.21
N LEU A 50 -0.59 -10.98 -1.44
CA LEU A 50 0.12 -12.18 -0.95
C LEU A 50 -0.80 -13.07 -0.10
N ARG A 51 -1.60 -12.46 0.80
CA ARG A 51 -2.56 -13.22 1.60
C ARG A 51 -3.66 -13.87 0.75
N SER A 52 -4.04 -13.27 -0.38
CA SER A 52 -5.08 -13.83 -1.26
C SER A 52 -4.65 -15.16 -1.90
N PHE A 53 -3.34 -15.44 -1.95
CA PHE A 53 -2.80 -16.68 -2.51
C PHE A 53 -2.97 -17.89 -1.57
N ASN A 54 -3.32 -17.65 -0.31
CA ASN A 54 -3.53 -18.71 0.70
C ASN A 54 -2.35 -19.69 0.80
N LEU A 55 -1.11 -19.17 0.70
CA LEU A 55 0.12 -19.96 0.82
C LEU A 55 0.34 -20.40 2.28
N PRO A 56 0.95 -21.57 2.52
CA PRO A 56 1.25 -22.06 3.87
C PRO A 56 2.47 -21.33 4.47
N ILE A 57 2.34 -20.03 4.72
CA ILE A 57 3.42 -19.15 5.20
C ILE A 57 3.29 -18.79 6.70
N GLY A 58 2.36 -19.44 7.42
CA GLY A 58 2.07 -19.13 8.82
C GLY A 58 3.24 -19.36 9.79
N ASP A 59 4.10 -20.32 9.49
CA ASP A 59 5.29 -20.64 10.31
C ASP A 59 6.55 -19.91 9.84
N ILE A 60 6.44 -19.10 8.78
CA ILE A 60 7.56 -18.30 8.27
C ILE A 60 7.68 -17.04 9.14
N LYS A 61 8.91 -16.74 9.57
CA LYS A 61 9.21 -15.53 10.33
C LYS A 61 8.74 -14.28 9.55
N PRO A 62 7.98 -13.36 10.15
CA PRO A 62 7.59 -12.12 9.50
C PRO A 62 8.79 -11.31 9.00
N GLY A 63 8.67 -10.69 7.83
CA GLY A 63 9.78 -10.02 7.16
C GLY A 63 10.67 -10.92 6.29
N THR A 64 10.42 -12.23 6.26
CA THR A 64 11.17 -13.16 5.41
C THR A 64 10.68 -13.08 3.97
N ALA A 65 11.61 -13.12 3.01
CA ALA A 65 11.25 -13.20 1.59
C ALA A 65 10.46 -14.47 1.28
N VAL A 66 9.34 -14.31 0.56
CA VAL A 66 8.50 -15.41 0.09
C VAL A 66 8.73 -15.59 -1.41
N LEU A 67 9.27 -16.74 -1.79
CA LEU A 67 9.39 -17.14 -3.19
C LEU A 67 8.10 -17.80 -3.64
N SER A 68 7.36 -17.13 -4.52
CA SER A 68 6.09 -17.60 -5.05
C SER A 68 5.98 -17.24 -6.53
N ASP A 69 5.74 -18.24 -7.37
CA ASP A 69 5.49 -18.03 -8.80
C ASP A 69 4.21 -17.21 -9.01
N VAL A 70 3.18 -17.46 -8.18
CA VAL A 70 1.95 -16.68 -8.20
C VAL A 70 2.20 -15.20 -7.89
N ALA A 71 3.11 -14.89 -6.95
CA ALA A 71 3.51 -13.51 -6.68
C ALA A 71 4.27 -12.88 -7.87
N ASN A 72 5.06 -13.66 -8.61
CA ASN A 72 5.74 -13.19 -9.83
C ASN A 72 4.75 -12.89 -10.95
N GLU A 73 3.71 -13.71 -11.10
CA GLU A 73 2.67 -13.54 -12.13
C GLU A 73 1.69 -12.41 -11.80
N LYS A 74 1.21 -12.34 -10.55
CA LYS A 74 0.17 -11.38 -10.15
C LYS A 74 0.72 -10.03 -9.68
N GLY A 75 1.95 -9.94 -9.20
CA GLY A 75 2.56 -8.68 -8.76
C GLY A 75 2.51 -7.55 -9.82
N PRO A 76 2.85 -7.79 -11.10
CA PRO A 76 2.76 -6.80 -12.17
C PRO A 76 1.36 -6.23 -12.42
N PHE A 77 0.30 -6.93 -11.96
CA PHE A 77 -1.07 -6.43 -12.07
C PHE A 77 -1.28 -5.15 -11.23
N LEU A 78 -0.71 -5.08 -10.03
CA LEU A 78 -0.83 -3.88 -9.17
C LEU A 78 -0.15 -2.67 -9.80
N ILE A 79 0.99 -2.86 -10.48
CA ILE A 79 1.71 -1.81 -11.21
C ILE A 79 0.87 -1.32 -12.40
N SER A 80 0.30 -2.25 -13.17
CA SER A 80 -0.59 -1.93 -14.30
C SER A 80 -1.84 -1.17 -13.84
N LEU A 81 -2.43 -1.59 -12.73
CA LEU A 81 -3.59 -0.94 -12.12
C LEU A 81 -3.24 0.48 -11.67
N LEU A 82 -2.12 0.66 -10.96
CA LEU A 82 -1.63 1.96 -10.53
C LEU A 82 -1.48 2.93 -11.72
N GLY A 83 -0.77 2.51 -12.78
CA GLY A 83 -0.58 3.34 -13.97
C GLY A 83 -1.89 3.71 -14.67
N SER A 84 -2.81 2.75 -14.77
CA SER A 84 -4.13 2.97 -15.36
C SER A 84 -4.96 3.95 -14.53
N THR A 85 -4.97 3.80 -13.20
CA THR A 85 -5.68 4.70 -12.30
C THR A 85 -5.09 6.11 -12.34
N LEU A 86 -3.76 6.26 -12.32
CA LEU A 86 -3.09 7.56 -12.44
C LEU A 86 -3.45 8.26 -13.75
N SER A 87 -3.42 7.55 -14.88
CA SER A 87 -3.84 8.10 -16.17
C SER A 87 -5.30 8.56 -16.14
N GLN A 88 -6.22 7.76 -15.57
CA GLN A 88 -7.63 8.12 -15.44
C GLN A 88 -7.86 9.37 -14.58
N ILE A 89 -7.05 9.57 -13.54
CA ILE A 89 -7.16 10.75 -12.66
C ILE A 89 -6.29 11.94 -13.11
N GLY A 90 -5.74 11.88 -14.33
CA GLY A 90 -5.03 12.99 -14.96
C GLY A 90 -3.58 13.18 -14.51
N VAL A 91 -2.95 12.14 -13.96
CA VAL A 91 -1.52 12.14 -13.60
C VAL A 91 -0.75 11.31 -14.62
N PRO A 92 -0.14 11.93 -15.65
CA PRO A 92 0.62 11.18 -16.65
C PRO A 92 1.92 10.65 -16.04
N ILE A 93 2.20 9.38 -16.28
CA ILE A 93 3.50 8.75 -15.96
C ILE A 93 4.26 8.59 -17.26
N ASP A 94 5.46 9.16 -17.33
CA ASP A 94 6.31 9.05 -18.50
C ASP A 94 7.19 7.80 -18.38
N GLY A 95 6.88 6.79 -19.21
CA GLY A 95 7.64 5.54 -19.24
C GLY A 95 9.13 5.72 -19.59
N LYS A 96 9.51 6.83 -20.23
CA LYS A 96 10.90 7.15 -20.55
C LYS A 96 11.64 7.69 -19.32
N SER A 97 10.96 8.49 -18.49
CA SER A 97 11.47 8.99 -17.21
C SER A 97 11.74 7.87 -16.21
N LEU A 98 10.98 6.76 -16.22
CA LEU A 98 11.22 5.63 -15.31
C LEU A 98 12.59 4.95 -15.48
N ALA A 99 13.14 4.94 -16.71
CA ALA A 99 14.47 4.39 -16.99
C ALA A 99 15.60 5.36 -16.59
N ASP A 100 15.35 6.67 -16.68
CA ASP A 100 16.30 7.74 -16.37
C ASP A 100 16.27 8.14 -14.88
N ALA A 101 15.16 7.88 -14.16
CA ALA A 101 14.97 8.17 -12.74
C ALA A 101 15.76 7.25 -11.80
N GLN A 102 16.72 6.47 -12.30
CA GLN A 102 17.61 5.66 -11.44
C GLN A 102 18.43 6.51 -10.47
N ASP A 103 18.68 7.78 -10.83
CA ASP A 103 19.45 8.74 -10.04
C ASP A 103 18.59 9.63 -9.11
N GLU A 104 17.31 9.85 -9.43
CA GLU A 104 16.36 10.58 -8.57
C GLU A 104 15.58 9.62 -7.68
N LYS A 105 16.18 9.29 -6.53
CA LYS A 105 15.51 8.50 -5.49
C LYS A 105 14.77 9.46 -4.56
N GLY A 106 13.48 9.22 -4.37
CA GLY A 106 12.71 9.89 -3.31
C GLY A 106 13.32 9.66 -1.92
N GLU A 107 12.74 10.28 -0.90
CA GLU A 107 13.22 10.08 0.46
C GLU A 107 12.87 8.66 0.94
N PRO A 108 13.78 7.98 1.66
CA PRO A 108 13.51 6.64 2.13
C PRO A 108 12.26 6.62 3.02
N PRO A 109 11.28 5.72 2.77
CA PRO A 109 10.12 5.60 3.63
C PRO A 109 10.52 5.39 5.09
N HIS A 110 9.88 6.11 6.00
CA HIS A 110 10.20 6.07 7.43
C HIS A 110 9.77 4.79 8.15
N LEU A 111 9.00 3.93 7.47
CA LEU A 111 8.55 2.65 7.99
C LEU A 111 9.15 1.53 7.15
N THR A 112 9.40 0.39 7.77
CA THR A 112 9.61 -0.89 7.09
C THR A 112 8.27 -1.51 6.67
N VAL A 113 8.30 -2.58 5.87
CA VAL A 113 7.09 -3.34 5.51
C VAL A 113 6.37 -3.93 6.72
N ASN A 114 7.11 -4.48 7.69
CA ASN A 114 6.52 -5.05 8.90
C ASN A 114 5.88 -3.98 9.79
N GLU A 115 6.51 -2.81 9.93
CA GLU A 115 5.94 -1.69 10.69
C GLU A 115 4.69 -1.14 9.99
N THR A 116 4.70 -1.09 8.66
CA THR A 116 3.52 -0.71 7.86
C THR A 116 2.35 -1.67 8.12
N GLN A 117 2.59 -2.97 8.05
CA GLN A 117 1.60 -4.01 8.32
C GLN A 117 1.05 -3.89 9.74
N ALA A 118 1.93 -3.83 10.74
CA ALA A 118 1.52 -3.71 12.14
C ALA A 118 0.71 -2.44 12.43
N LEU A 119 1.00 -1.34 11.73
CA LEU A 119 0.29 -0.07 11.90
C LEU A 119 -1.09 -0.07 11.23
N LEU A 120 -1.19 -0.61 10.01
CA LEU A 120 -2.34 -0.37 9.13
C LEU A 120 -3.26 -1.58 9.00
N GLU A 121 -2.72 -2.79 9.04
CA GLU A 121 -3.39 -3.97 8.51
C GLU A 121 -4.72 -4.29 9.21
N VAL A 122 -4.81 -4.14 10.53
CA VAL A 122 -6.05 -4.35 11.28
C VAL A 122 -7.13 -3.37 10.83
N SER A 123 -6.80 -2.07 10.76
CA SER A 123 -7.77 -1.03 10.38
C SER A 123 -8.23 -1.17 8.93
N LEU A 124 -7.32 -1.54 8.02
CA LEU A 124 -7.69 -1.79 6.63
C LEU A 124 -8.51 -3.07 6.47
N ASN A 125 -8.25 -4.13 7.24
CA ASN A 125 -9.10 -5.32 7.26
C ASN A 125 -10.52 -5.01 7.76
N ASN A 126 -10.68 -4.13 8.76
CA ASN A 126 -12.01 -3.72 9.21
C ASN A 126 -12.82 -3.05 8.09
N VAL A 127 -12.17 -2.22 7.26
CA VAL A 127 -12.80 -1.61 6.09
C VAL A 127 -13.04 -2.66 4.99
N LYS A 128 -12.10 -3.58 4.77
CA LYS A 128 -12.30 -4.74 3.89
C LYS A 128 -13.58 -5.50 4.26
N ASP A 129 -13.78 -5.79 5.55
CA ASP A 129 -14.94 -6.51 6.05
C ASP A 129 -16.23 -5.69 5.93
N LYS A 130 -16.16 -4.39 6.27
CA LYS A 130 -17.27 -3.44 6.10
C LYS A 130 -17.83 -3.44 4.67
N PHE A 131 -16.94 -3.44 3.68
CA PHE A 131 -17.33 -3.45 2.25
C PHE A 131 -17.42 -4.86 1.65
N GLN A 132 -17.24 -5.90 2.47
CA GLN A 132 -17.27 -7.30 2.05
C GLN A 132 -16.32 -7.56 0.87
N LEU A 133 -15.12 -6.99 0.91
CA LEU A 133 -14.09 -7.18 -0.10
C LEU A 133 -13.34 -8.49 0.15
N THR A 134 -13.01 -9.17 -0.94
CA THR A 134 -11.99 -10.22 -0.92
C THR A 134 -10.62 -9.59 -0.67
N LEU A 135 -9.63 -10.42 -0.32
CA LEU A 135 -8.24 -9.95 -0.19
C LEU A 135 -7.70 -9.38 -1.51
N GLU A 136 -8.07 -9.96 -2.66
CA GLU A 136 -7.65 -9.43 -3.96
C GLU A 136 -8.29 -8.07 -4.26
N GLU A 137 -9.59 -7.89 -3.98
CA GLU A 137 -10.24 -6.58 -4.15
C GLU A 137 -9.72 -5.54 -3.15
N SER A 138 -9.32 -5.97 -1.94
CA SER A 138 -8.63 -5.12 -0.97
C SER A 138 -7.26 -4.66 -1.48
N ALA A 139 -6.53 -5.55 -2.16
CA ALA A 139 -5.27 -5.20 -2.81
C ALA A 139 -5.49 -4.14 -3.90
N HIS A 140 -6.57 -4.27 -4.69
CA HIS A 140 -6.94 -3.28 -5.68
C HIS A 140 -7.32 -1.94 -5.04
N ALA A 141 -8.11 -1.94 -3.97
CA ALA A 141 -8.46 -0.73 -3.23
C ALA A 141 -7.21 -0.01 -2.71
N ALA A 142 -6.27 -0.73 -2.10
CA ALA A 142 -5.01 -0.14 -1.62
C ALA A 142 -4.09 0.36 -2.75
N ALA A 143 -4.09 -0.27 -3.93
CA ALA A 143 -3.38 0.23 -5.10
C ALA A 143 -4.01 1.52 -5.64
N VAL A 144 -5.35 1.62 -5.66
CA VAL A 144 -6.06 2.86 -5.97
C VAL A 144 -5.74 3.95 -4.94
N THR A 145 -5.70 3.61 -3.64
CA THR A 145 -5.26 4.53 -2.58
C THR A 145 -3.85 5.07 -2.84
N ALA A 146 -2.91 4.23 -3.29
CA ALA A 146 -1.57 4.69 -3.67
C ALA A 146 -1.63 5.70 -4.83
N ALA A 147 -2.47 5.48 -5.85
CA ALA A 147 -2.67 6.44 -6.94
C ALA A 147 -3.22 7.79 -6.45
N LEU A 148 -4.20 7.75 -5.52
CA LEU A 148 -4.78 8.95 -4.91
C LEU A 148 -3.74 9.74 -4.11
N LEU A 149 -2.89 9.04 -3.35
CA LEU A 149 -1.78 9.65 -2.61
C LEU A 149 -0.77 10.32 -3.55
N ILE A 150 -0.36 9.64 -4.62
CA ILE A 150 0.56 10.23 -5.63
C ILE A 150 -0.04 11.52 -6.20
N ARG A 151 -1.33 11.50 -6.58
CA ARG A 151 -2.01 12.70 -7.08
C ARG A 151 -2.01 13.82 -6.04
N GLN A 152 -2.37 13.52 -4.79
CA GLN A 152 -2.43 14.50 -3.69
C GLN A 152 -1.05 15.08 -3.35
N CYS A 153 0.02 14.30 -3.52
CA CYS A 153 1.39 14.68 -3.22
C CYS A 153 2.17 15.23 -4.42
N SER A 154 1.56 15.35 -5.60
CA SER A 154 2.22 15.80 -6.84
C SER A 154 2.89 17.19 -6.78
N GLY A 155 2.51 18.03 -5.82
CA GLY A 155 3.19 19.31 -5.54
C GLY A 155 4.42 19.22 -4.62
N VAL A 156 4.72 18.02 -4.09
CA VAL A 156 5.80 17.76 -3.11
C VAL A 156 6.77 16.70 -3.62
N ILE A 157 6.29 15.72 -4.39
CA ILE A 157 7.09 14.65 -5.00
C ILE A 157 6.74 14.52 -6.48
N ASP A 158 7.76 14.29 -7.31
CA ASP A 158 7.56 14.00 -8.74
C ASP A 158 6.71 12.71 -8.90
N PRO A 159 5.64 12.72 -9.72
CA PRO A 159 4.78 11.54 -9.90
C PRO A 159 5.50 10.29 -10.41
N ASN A 160 6.57 10.40 -11.21
CA ASN A 160 7.34 9.25 -11.69
C ASN A 160 8.20 8.64 -10.55
N VAL A 161 8.80 9.49 -9.72
CA VAL A 161 9.49 9.05 -8.49
C VAL A 161 8.50 8.36 -7.55
N ALA A 162 7.33 8.97 -7.34
CA ALA A 162 6.26 8.44 -6.52
C ALA A 162 5.70 7.10 -7.06
N PHE A 163 5.59 6.97 -8.38
CA PHE A 163 5.22 5.72 -9.05
C PHE A 163 6.25 4.61 -8.78
N ASN A 164 7.56 4.92 -8.86
CA ASN A 164 8.63 3.96 -8.54
C ASN A 164 8.59 3.51 -7.08
N ILE A 165 8.34 4.44 -6.14
CA ILE A 165 8.16 4.10 -4.72
C ILE A 165 6.99 3.13 -4.54
N ALA A 166 5.85 3.40 -5.19
CA ALA A 166 4.68 2.52 -5.12
C ALA A 166 4.95 1.15 -5.76
N ALA A 167 5.61 1.11 -6.92
CA ALA A 167 5.98 -0.13 -7.60
C ALA A 167 6.88 -1.01 -6.72
N TYR A 168 7.90 -0.40 -6.09
CA TYR A 168 8.75 -1.10 -5.13
C TYR A 168 7.96 -1.58 -3.91
N GLY A 169 7.07 -0.75 -3.35
CA GLY A 169 6.23 -1.13 -2.23
C GLY A 169 5.28 -2.29 -2.53
N PHE A 170 4.73 -2.39 -3.74
CA PHE A 170 3.95 -3.55 -4.18
C PHE A 170 4.79 -4.84 -4.14
N VAL A 171 6.04 -4.77 -4.61
CA VAL A 171 6.97 -5.90 -4.58
C VAL A 171 7.30 -6.30 -3.14
N GLU A 172 7.64 -5.33 -2.29
CA GLU A 172 7.92 -5.60 -0.88
C GLU A 172 6.73 -6.26 -0.18
N GLY A 173 5.52 -5.73 -0.35
CA GLY A 173 4.32 -6.29 0.27
C GLY A 173 3.94 -7.67 -0.27
N SER A 174 4.09 -7.89 -1.57
CA SER A 174 3.68 -9.15 -2.21
C SER A 174 4.70 -10.29 -2.08
N LYS A 175 5.92 -9.99 -1.65
CA LYS A 175 7.02 -10.96 -1.50
C LYS A 175 7.62 -11.02 -0.11
N THR A 176 6.96 -10.44 0.90
CA THR A 176 7.42 -10.50 2.29
C THR A 176 6.37 -11.16 3.17
N ALA A 177 6.76 -12.19 3.92
CA ALA A 177 5.89 -12.88 4.85
C ALA A 177 5.32 -11.87 5.86
N PRO A 178 3.99 -11.69 5.90
CA PRO A 178 3.40 -10.71 6.80
C PRO A 178 3.33 -11.25 8.23
N ALA A 179 3.26 -10.35 9.20
CA ALA A 179 3.00 -10.76 10.58
C ALA A 179 1.65 -11.48 10.72
N THR A 180 1.51 -12.35 11.72
CA THR A 180 0.19 -12.87 12.10
C THR A 180 -0.68 -11.70 12.57
N LEU A 181 -1.95 -11.68 12.15
CA LEU A 181 -2.92 -10.58 12.39
C LEU A 181 -3.26 -10.33 13.88
N THR A 182 -2.54 -10.92 14.82
CA THR A 182 -2.82 -10.88 16.27
C THR A 182 -2.02 -9.79 17.00
N GLN A 183 -1.16 -9.03 16.33
CA GLN A 183 -0.37 -7.94 16.95
C GLN A 183 -0.63 -6.60 16.27
N GLU A 184 -1.61 -5.86 16.78
CA GLU A 184 -1.57 -4.40 16.66
C GLU A 184 -0.42 -3.94 17.58
N LEU A 185 0.66 -3.40 17.00
CA LEU A 185 1.71 -2.81 17.83
C LEU A 185 1.13 -1.57 18.49
N ALA A 186 0.81 -1.66 19.78
CA ALA A 186 0.56 -0.50 20.60
C ALA A 186 1.74 0.46 20.43
N VAL A 187 1.47 1.66 19.89
CA VAL A 187 2.45 2.73 19.79
C VAL A 187 3.12 2.85 21.16
N LYS A 188 4.43 2.53 21.25
CA LYS A 188 5.18 2.69 22.49
C LYS A 188 5.11 4.17 22.86
N LYS A 189 4.29 4.50 23.87
CA LYS A 189 4.25 5.85 24.43
C LYS A 189 5.68 6.21 24.87
N PRO A 190 6.16 7.44 24.61
CA PRO A 190 7.44 7.90 25.12
C PRO A 190 7.47 7.72 26.64
N TRP A 191 8.54 7.13 27.16
CA TRP A 191 8.70 6.84 28.58
C TRP A 191 9.05 8.07 29.42
N TYR A 192 9.03 9.27 28.83
CA TYR A 192 9.22 10.53 29.53
C TYR A 192 7.91 11.25 29.79
N LYS A 193 7.69 11.60 31.06
CA LYS A 193 6.72 12.63 31.47
C LYS A 193 7.34 14.01 31.27
N PRO A 194 6.65 14.97 30.65
CA PRO A 194 7.01 16.35 30.85
C PRO A 194 6.45 16.79 32.22
N TRP A 195 7.34 17.36 33.04
CA TRP A 195 7.20 17.93 34.39
C TRP A 195 6.75 17.00 35.54
#